data_AF-A0A2N3GI87-F1
#
_entry.id   AF-A0A2N3GI87-F1
#
_cell.length_a   1.000
_cell.length_b   1.000
_cell.length_c   1.000
_cell.angle_alpha   90.00
_cell.angle_beta   90.00
_cell.angle_gamma   90.00
#
_symmetry.space_group_name_H-M   'P 1'
#
loop_
_entity.id
_entity.type
_entity.pdbx_description
1 polymer ?
#
loop_
_entity_poly.entity_id
_entity_poly.type
_entity_poly.pdbx_seq_one_letter_code
_entity_poly.pdbx_strand_id
1 'polypeptide(L)'
;MIRSKFSRIAVGAALAVALSSFALAPAAAEATPTITWDAPTAITDGATYVFGAVPAAPTCSATDALSAPVPCTVTGYGTAVGSYTLTASAAGTDSPATISYTVSGWTLKGFYRPVKMDKVNKVKGGSTVPLKFKVYVGTEKVKSKTAVTSVTSQLVSCTDFSALADPVALPSIGKGRTLRYYDGAFRQNWKTPKVAKVTTTVTKAVKRGKKTVTVTKKVRTTVAACYVVSATTEDGSSLSAQFQLR
;
A
#
# COMPACT_ATOMS: atom_id res chain seq x y z
N MET A 1 -115.14 14.31 34.67
CA MET A 1 -115.54 15.72 34.46
C MET A 1 -114.30 16.59 34.65
N ILE A 2 -113.96 17.44 33.67
CA ILE A 2 -113.15 18.69 33.78
C ILE A 2 -111.61 18.51 33.87
N ARG A 3 -110.89 18.69 32.74
CA ARG A 3 -109.99 19.84 32.34
C ARG A 3 -108.62 19.81 33.07
N SER A 4 -107.47 20.24 32.56
CA SER A 4 -107.05 21.02 31.38
C SER A 4 -105.51 21.01 31.31
N LYS A 5 -104.99 21.09 30.08
CA LYS A 5 -103.67 21.58 29.58
C LYS A 5 -102.78 22.37 30.56
N PHE A 6 -101.45 22.23 30.46
CA PHE A 6 -100.57 23.16 29.70
C PHE A 6 -99.08 22.76 29.75
N SER A 7 -98.45 22.88 28.59
CA SER A 7 -97.01 22.77 28.30
C SER A 7 -96.20 23.89 28.96
N ARG A 8 -94.94 23.60 29.33
CA ARG A 8 -93.82 24.56 29.33
C ARG A 8 -92.47 23.83 29.23
N ILE A 9 -91.84 24.02 28.08
CA ILE A 9 -90.43 23.84 27.78
C ILE A 9 -89.69 25.11 28.25
N ALA A 10 -88.51 24.97 28.87
CA ALA A 10 -87.28 25.73 28.58
C ALA A 10 -86.27 25.64 29.75
N VAL A 11 -85.11 25.02 29.49
CA VAL A 11 -83.78 25.65 29.38
C VAL A 11 -83.04 25.78 30.72
N GLY A 12 -81.97 25.00 30.87
CA GLY A 12 -81.02 25.05 31.99
C GLY A 12 -79.65 24.54 31.54
N ALA A 13 -78.91 25.45 30.90
CA ALA A 13 -77.48 25.51 30.55
C ALA A 13 -76.58 24.26 30.73
N ALA A 14 -76.03 23.82 29.60
CA ALA A 14 -74.86 22.96 29.50
C ALA A 14 -73.59 23.70 29.93
N LEU A 15 -72.77 23.06 30.78
CA LEU A 15 -71.37 23.42 30.98
C LEU A 15 -70.53 22.16 30.70
N ALA A 16 -70.36 21.83 29.42
CA ALA A 16 -69.39 20.82 29.00
C ALA A 16 -68.03 21.50 28.88
N VAL A 17 -67.15 21.21 29.84
CA VAL A 17 -65.73 21.61 29.78
C VAL A 17 -65.11 20.86 28.61
N ALA A 18 -64.91 21.54 27.48
CA ALA A 18 -64.16 21.03 26.36
C ALA A 18 -62.67 20.97 26.77
N LEU A 19 -62.25 19.83 27.29
CA LEU A 19 -60.85 19.44 27.33
C LEU A 19 -60.40 19.29 25.87
N SER A 20 -59.83 20.36 25.32
CA SER A 20 -59.10 20.32 24.06
C SER A 20 -57.90 19.39 24.26
N SER A 21 -58.06 18.14 23.87
CA SER A 21 -56.96 17.23 23.62
C SER A 21 -56.12 17.82 22.49
N PHE A 22 -55.12 18.62 22.86
CA PHE A 22 -53.97 18.89 22.00
C PHE A 22 -53.25 17.56 21.82
N ALA A 23 -53.61 16.83 20.77
CA ALA A 23 -52.75 15.79 20.25
C ALA A 23 -51.47 16.51 19.79
N LEU A 24 -50.38 16.37 20.55
CA LEU A 24 -49.06 16.63 20.00
C LEU A 24 -48.94 15.72 18.77
N ALA A 25 -48.94 16.31 17.58
CA ALA A 25 -48.49 15.61 16.40
C ALA A 25 -47.08 15.08 16.72
N PRO A 26 -46.77 13.80 16.47
CA PRO A 26 -45.40 13.34 16.59
C PRO A 26 -44.55 14.25 15.70
N ALA A 27 -43.46 14.77 16.26
CA ALA A 27 -42.45 15.49 15.50
C ALA A 27 -42.20 14.70 14.23
N ALA A 28 -42.42 15.33 13.06
CA ALA A 28 -42.14 14.70 11.79
C ALA A 28 -40.75 14.06 11.91
N ALA A 29 -40.66 12.77 11.62
CA ALA A 29 -39.35 12.15 11.43
C ALA A 29 -38.61 13.07 10.45
N GLU A 30 -37.57 13.75 10.92
CA GLU A 30 -36.78 14.64 10.08
C GLU A 30 -36.36 13.79 8.88
N ALA A 31 -36.85 14.13 7.69
CA ALA A 31 -36.49 13.35 6.52
C ALA A 31 -34.99 13.55 6.35
N THR A 32 -34.23 12.47 6.51
CA THR A 32 -32.78 12.50 6.47
C THR A 32 -32.33 13.03 5.10
N PRO A 33 -31.31 13.88 5.05
CA PRO A 33 -30.78 14.39 3.79
C PRO A 33 -30.39 13.23 2.86
N THR A 34 -30.68 13.39 1.58
CA THR A 34 -30.25 12.41 0.56
C THR A 34 -28.90 12.83 -0.01
N ILE A 35 -27.90 11.97 0.15
CA ILE A 35 -26.54 12.19 -0.39
C ILE A 35 -26.45 11.59 -1.79
N THR A 36 -25.97 12.37 -2.75
CA THR A 36 -25.73 11.95 -4.13
C THR A 36 -24.30 12.26 -4.53
N TRP A 37 -23.64 11.32 -5.21
CA TRP A 37 -22.32 11.54 -5.80
C TRP A 37 -22.44 12.30 -7.12
N ASP A 38 -21.65 13.36 -7.31
CA ASP A 38 -21.80 14.22 -8.49
C ASP A 38 -21.14 13.60 -9.74
N ALA A 39 -21.84 13.64 -10.87
CA ALA A 39 -21.29 13.21 -12.14
C ALA A 39 -20.32 14.27 -12.73
N PRO A 40 -19.25 13.84 -13.44
CA PRO A 40 -18.85 12.46 -13.67
C PRO A 40 -17.96 11.95 -12.53
N THR A 41 -18.48 11.08 -11.65
CA THR A 41 -17.65 10.39 -10.66
C THR A 41 -16.71 9.43 -11.38
N ALA A 42 -15.46 9.84 -11.54
CA ALA A 42 -14.46 9.05 -12.24
C ALA A 42 -13.99 7.80 -11.44
N ILE A 43 -14.30 7.76 -10.14
CA ILE A 43 -14.06 6.62 -9.26
C ILE A 43 -15.31 5.74 -9.22
N THR A 44 -15.16 4.48 -9.64
CA THR A 44 -16.20 3.45 -9.60
C THR A 44 -16.00 2.58 -8.35
N ASP A 45 -17.10 2.20 -7.68
CA ASP A 45 -17.03 1.33 -6.50
C ASP A 45 -16.46 -0.06 -6.84
N GLY A 46 -15.53 -0.52 -6.01
CA GLY A 46 -14.75 -1.74 -6.20
C GLY A 46 -13.69 -1.68 -7.31
N ALA A 47 -13.48 -0.53 -7.95
CA ALA A 47 -12.50 -0.41 -9.03
C ALA A 47 -11.06 -0.48 -8.53
N THR A 48 -10.17 -0.91 -9.43
CA THR A 48 -8.72 -0.89 -9.21
C THR A 48 -8.07 0.06 -10.20
N TYR A 49 -7.30 1.01 -9.68
CA TYR A 49 -6.53 1.97 -10.46
C TYR A 49 -5.03 1.72 -10.27
N VAL A 50 -4.22 1.93 -11.31
CA VAL A 50 -2.76 1.83 -11.15
C VAL A 50 -2.23 3.13 -10.55
N PHE A 51 -1.22 3.05 -9.69
CA PHE A 51 -0.54 4.23 -9.16
C PHE A 51 -0.12 5.19 -10.29
N GLY A 52 -0.45 6.48 -10.14
CA GLY A 52 -0.26 7.53 -11.14
C GLY A 52 -1.42 7.68 -12.15
N ALA A 53 -2.41 6.79 -12.11
CA ALA A 53 -3.62 6.81 -12.95
C ALA A 53 -4.92 6.83 -12.13
N VAL A 54 -4.84 7.23 -10.86
CA VAL A 54 -6.02 7.40 -10.01
C VAL A 54 -6.80 8.63 -10.48
N PRO A 55 -8.10 8.52 -10.77
CA PRO A 55 -8.91 9.66 -11.17
C PRO A 55 -9.00 10.73 -10.07
N ALA A 56 -9.40 11.95 -10.44
CA ALA A 56 -9.60 13.02 -9.48
C ALA A 56 -10.63 12.66 -8.40
N ALA A 57 -10.47 13.25 -7.21
CA ALA A 57 -11.38 13.03 -6.09
C ALA A 57 -12.82 13.41 -6.50
N PRO A 58 -13.82 12.54 -6.25
CA PRO A 58 -15.21 12.85 -6.54
C PRO A 58 -15.75 13.92 -5.59
N THR A 59 -16.80 14.62 -6.03
CA THR A 59 -17.58 15.53 -5.19
C THR A 59 -18.94 14.92 -4.88
N CYS A 60 -19.65 15.49 -3.90
CA CYS A 60 -20.99 15.07 -3.54
C CYS A 60 -21.90 16.28 -3.32
N SER A 61 -23.18 16.07 -3.57
CA SER A 61 -24.26 16.99 -3.28
C SER A 61 -25.23 16.32 -2.30
N ALA A 62 -25.84 17.11 -1.41
CA ALA A 62 -26.90 16.63 -0.54
C ALA A 62 -28.07 17.61 -0.51
N THR A 63 -29.29 17.07 -0.40
CA THR A 63 -30.51 17.85 -0.26
C THR A 63 -31.30 17.41 0.96
N ASP A 64 -31.87 18.35 1.70
CA ASP A 64 -32.74 18.06 2.83
C ASP A 64 -34.16 17.63 2.40
N ALA A 65 -35.02 17.38 3.38
CA ALA A 65 -36.43 17.03 3.21
C ALA A 65 -37.23 18.02 2.34
N LEU A 66 -36.80 19.28 2.30
CA LEU A 66 -37.43 20.38 1.58
C LEU A 66 -36.75 20.64 0.23
N SER A 67 -35.86 19.75 -0.21
CA SER A 67 -35.03 19.89 -1.41
C SER A 67 -34.09 21.11 -1.36
N ALA A 68 -33.80 21.64 -0.17
CA ALA A 68 -32.79 22.68 0.00
C ALA A 68 -31.39 22.05 0.04
N PRO A 69 -30.38 22.67 -0.59
CA PRO A 69 -29.03 22.14 -0.62
C PRO A 69 -28.38 22.19 0.77
N VAL A 70 -27.76 21.09 1.17
CA VAL A 70 -26.99 20.94 2.41
C VAL A 70 -25.51 20.70 2.08
N PRO A 71 -24.55 21.25 2.84
CA PRO A 71 -23.14 20.98 2.62
C PRO A 71 -22.83 19.48 2.68
N CYS A 72 -22.18 18.98 1.63
CA CYS A 72 -21.69 17.60 1.55
C CYS A 72 -20.17 17.58 1.49
N THR A 73 -19.55 16.66 2.23
CA THR A 73 -18.10 16.54 2.36
C THR A 73 -17.65 15.12 2.02
N VAL A 74 -16.59 14.99 1.21
CA VAL A 74 -15.99 13.71 0.86
C VAL A 74 -14.65 13.57 1.57
N THR A 75 -14.45 12.45 2.25
CA THR A 75 -13.19 12.10 2.95
C THR A 75 -12.71 10.72 2.52
N GLY A 76 -11.46 10.38 2.87
CA GLY A 76 -10.89 9.04 2.62
C GLY A 76 -10.22 8.84 1.25
N TYR A 77 -10.11 9.91 0.44
CA TYR A 77 -9.41 9.87 -0.85
C TYR A 77 -7.90 9.76 -0.69
N GLY A 78 -7.28 8.92 -1.53
CA GLY A 78 -5.82 8.83 -1.63
C GLY A 78 -5.35 8.25 -2.97
N THR A 79 -4.10 8.55 -3.31
CA THR A 79 -3.49 8.17 -4.60
C THR A 79 -2.27 7.26 -4.45
N ALA A 80 -1.81 7.01 -3.22
CA ALA A 80 -0.72 6.08 -2.95
C ALA A 80 -1.20 4.62 -3.11
N VAL A 81 -0.28 3.66 -3.20
CA VAL A 81 -0.65 2.24 -3.28
C VAL A 81 -1.34 1.82 -1.98
N GLY A 82 -2.52 1.23 -2.09
CA GLY A 82 -3.34 0.88 -0.93
C GLY A 82 -4.81 0.71 -1.26
N SER A 83 -5.60 0.43 -0.23
CA SER A 83 -7.06 0.40 -0.32
C SER A 83 -7.64 1.64 0.34
N TYR A 84 -8.65 2.22 -0.29
CA TYR A 84 -9.29 3.46 0.16
C TYR A 84 -10.80 3.28 0.22
N THR A 85 -11.41 3.96 1.18
CA THR A 85 -12.86 4.04 1.32
C THR A 85 -13.23 5.50 1.40
N LEU A 86 -13.91 5.98 0.38
CA LEU A 86 -14.48 7.31 0.32
C LEU A 86 -15.76 7.33 1.13
N THR A 87 -15.92 8.36 1.95
CA THR A 87 -17.12 8.58 2.75
C THR A 87 -17.65 9.97 2.44
N ALA A 88 -18.84 10.03 1.84
CA ALA A 88 -19.61 11.26 1.65
C ALA A 88 -20.58 11.43 2.81
N SER A 89 -20.48 12.57 3.50
CA SER A 89 -21.28 12.91 4.66
C SER A 89 -21.91 14.30 4.51
N ALA A 90 -23.17 14.42 4.91
CA ALA A 90 -23.91 15.67 5.00
C ALA A 90 -24.52 15.83 6.39
N ALA A 91 -24.66 17.08 6.86
CA ALA A 91 -25.22 17.38 8.18
C ALA A 91 -26.66 16.86 8.31
N GLY A 92 -26.98 16.20 9.43
CA GLY A 92 -28.32 15.62 9.67
C GLY A 92 -28.55 14.25 9.03
N THR A 93 -27.51 13.60 8.47
CA THR A 93 -27.61 12.25 7.91
C THR A 93 -26.96 11.22 8.84
N ASP A 94 -27.71 10.19 9.25
CA ASP A 94 -27.19 9.09 10.09
C ASP A 94 -26.45 7.99 9.28
N SER A 95 -26.50 8.04 7.96
CA SER A 95 -25.90 7.05 7.06
C SER A 95 -25.13 7.72 5.92
N PRO A 96 -23.78 7.75 5.98
CA PRO A 96 -22.98 8.29 4.90
C PRO A 96 -23.00 7.35 3.68
N ALA A 97 -22.84 7.93 2.48
CA ALA A 97 -22.63 7.15 1.27
C ALA A 97 -21.16 6.80 1.11
N THR A 98 -20.84 5.55 0.75
CA THR A 98 -19.46 5.07 0.63
C THR A 98 -19.13 4.51 -0.75
N ILE A 99 -17.87 4.68 -1.15
CA ILE A 99 -17.29 4.09 -2.37
C ILE A 99 -15.91 3.53 -1.99
N SER A 100 -15.64 2.29 -2.36
CA SER A 100 -14.36 1.64 -2.15
C SER A 100 -13.56 1.56 -3.45
N TYR A 101 -12.23 1.71 -3.38
CA TYR A 101 -11.35 1.45 -4.51
C TYR A 101 -9.95 1.04 -4.03
N THR A 102 -9.18 0.42 -4.93
CA THR A 102 -7.80 0.02 -4.66
C THR A 102 -6.86 0.69 -5.65
N VAL A 103 -5.72 1.15 -5.14
CA VAL A 103 -4.60 1.60 -5.97
C VAL A 103 -3.55 0.49 -6.01
N SER A 104 -3.41 -0.16 -7.15
CA SER A 104 -2.41 -1.20 -7.37
C SER A 104 -1.02 -0.62 -7.65
N GLY A 105 0.00 -1.23 -7.06
CA GLY A 105 1.39 -0.91 -7.34
C GLY A 105 1.88 -1.41 -8.69
N TRP A 106 3.06 -0.95 -9.08
CA TRP A 106 3.78 -1.33 -10.28
C TRP A 106 4.39 -2.72 -10.13
N THR A 107 4.55 -3.42 -11.25
CA THR A 107 5.15 -4.76 -11.25
C THR A 107 6.62 -4.70 -11.68
N LEU A 108 7.52 -5.20 -10.83
CA LEU A 108 8.92 -5.39 -11.17
C LEU A 108 9.21 -6.83 -11.59
N LYS A 109 9.96 -7.01 -12.68
CA LYS A 109 10.41 -8.33 -13.16
C LYS A 109 11.92 -8.34 -13.40
N GLY A 110 12.61 -9.28 -12.77
CA GLY A 110 14.07 -9.41 -12.76
C GLY A 110 14.49 -9.96 -11.40
N PHE A 111 15.72 -9.81 -10.93
CA PHE A 111 16.91 -9.48 -11.67
C PHE A 111 17.21 -10.61 -12.67
N TYR A 112 17.39 -10.27 -13.95
CA TYR A 112 17.69 -11.27 -14.98
C TYR A 112 19.12 -11.79 -14.85
N ARG A 113 19.38 -12.94 -15.48
CA ARG A 113 20.71 -13.60 -15.52
C ARG A 113 21.83 -12.57 -15.77
N PRO A 114 22.94 -12.67 -15.03
CA PRO A 114 23.40 -13.81 -14.22
C PRO A 114 22.78 -13.93 -12.82
N VAL A 115 22.01 -12.95 -12.36
CA VAL A 115 21.34 -12.99 -11.06
C VAL A 115 20.18 -13.98 -11.10
N LYS A 116 20.04 -14.76 -10.02
CA LYS A 116 18.94 -15.69 -9.77
C LYS A 116 18.12 -15.17 -8.59
N MET A 117 16.81 -15.11 -8.74
CA MET A 117 15.91 -14.54 -7.72
C MET A 117 15.44 -15.56 -6.70
N ASP A 118 15.36 -16.82 -7.13
CA ASP A 118 14.90 -17.98 -6.39
C ASP A 118 16.00 -18.61 -5.53
N LYS A 119 17.24 -18.09 -5.59
CA LYS A 119 18.43 -18.68 -4.96
C LYS A 119 19.42 -17.62 -4.51
N VAL A 120 20.22 -17.97 -3.51
CA VAL A 120 21.37 -17.16 -3.08
C VAL A 120 22.46 -17.15 -4.17
N ASN A 121 22.82 -15.96 -4.63
CA ASN A 121 23.85 -15.75 -5.65
C ASN A 121 25.24 -15.74 -5.01
N LYS A 122 26.03 -16.78 -5.27
CA LYS A 122 27.43 -16.85 -4.83
C LYS A 122 28.31 -16.04 -5.78
N VAL A 123 28.93 -14.99 -5.27
CA VAL A 123 29.77 -14.08 -6.07
C VAL A 123 31.08 -13.80 -5.34
N LYS A 124 32.14 -13.55 -6.10
CA LYS A 124 33.43 -13.15 -5.53
C LYS A 124 33.33 -11.72 -4.99
N GLY A 125 33.77 -11.47 -3.75
CA GLY A 125 33.78 -10.13 -3.21
C GLY A 125 34.70 -9.20 -4.00
N GLY A 126 34.27 -7.96 -4.22
CA GLY A 126 34.92 -7.01 -5.12
C GLY A 126 34.61 -7.22 -6.60
N SER A 127 33.81 -8.22 -6.99
CA SER A 127 33.34 -8.36 -8.38
C SER A 127 32.18 -7.42 -8.70
N THR A 128 31.93 -7.24 -9.99
CA THR A 128 30.81 -6.46 -10.50
C THR A 128 29.65 -7.38 -10.86
N VAL A 129 28.46 -7.12 -10.33
CA VAL A 129 27.22 -7.83 -10.64
C VAL A 129 26.32 -6.91 -11.46
N PRO A 130 25.93 -7.28 -12.69
CA PRO A 130 24.98 -6.49 -13.46
C PRO A 130 23.55 -6.77 -12.98
N LEU A 131 22.92 -5.76 -12.38
CA LEU A 131 21.52 -5.82 -11.99
C LEU A 131 20.67 -5.40 -13.19
N LYS A 132 19.87 -6.31 -13.74
CA LYS A 132 18.98 -6.03 -14.87
C LYS A 132 17.53 -6.34 -14.49
N PHE A 133 16.60 -5.42 -14.66
CA PHE A 133 15.19 -5.62 -14.33
C PHE A 133 14.28 -4.77 -15.23
N LYS A 134 12.98 -5.03 -15.20
CA LYS A 134 11.93 -4.30 -15.93
C LYS A 134 10.87 -3.84 -14.94
N VAL A 135 10.28 -2.68 -15.20
CA VAL A 135 9.19 -2.10 -14.43
C VAL A 135 7.97 -1.98 -15.33
N TYR A 136 6.80 -2.31 -14.81
CA TYR A 136 5.52 -2.28 -15.52
C TYR A 136 4.46 -1.52 -14.73
N VAL A 137 3.70 -0.67 -15.43
CA VAL A 137 2.50 0.00 -14.94
C VAL A 137 1.33 -0.70 -15.63
N GLY A 138 0.61 -1.54 -14.90
CA GLY A 138 -0.30 -2.51 -15.53
C GLY A 138 0.43 -3.39 -16.54
N THR A 139 0.03 -3.33 -17.81
CA THR A 139 0.67 -4.06 -18.93
C THR A 139 1.79 -3.28 -19.63
N GLU A 140 1.89 -1.98 -19.38
CA GLU A 140 2.83 -1.10 -20.07
C GLU A 140 4.20 -1.10 -19.43
N LYS A 141 5.25 -1.07 -20.25
CA LYS A 141 6.64 -1.08 -19.77
C LYS A 141 7.13 0.35 -19.55
N VAL A 142 7.58 0.63 -18.33
CA VAL A 142 8.17 1.92 -17.97
C VAL A 142 9.61 2.01 -18.45
N LYS A 143 9.95 3.15 -19.06
CA LYS A 143 11.29 3.43 -19.62
C LYS A 143 12.00 4.58 -18.91
N SER A 144 11.25 5.45 -18.23
CA SER A 144 11.82 6.59 -17.52
C SER A 144 12.66 6.14 -16.33
N LYS A 145 13.83 6.76 -16.13
CA LYS A 145 14.70 6.46 -14.96
C LYS A 145 14.10 6.97 -13.65
N THR A 146 13.29 8.01 -13.70
CA THR A 146 12.64 8.61 -12.53
C THR A 146 11.68 7.63 -11.83
N ALA A 147 11.17 6.65 -12.58
CA ALA A 147 10.35 5.58 -12.07
C ALA A 147 11.05 4.68 -11.03
N VAL A 148 12.39 4.65 -11.02
CA VAL A 148 13.17 3.88 -10.05
C VAL A 148 13.77 4.85 -9.05
N THR A 149 13.18 4.89 -7.85
CA THR A 149 13.62 5.76 -6.75
C THR A 149 15.00 5.37 -6.24
N SER A 150 15.25 4.07 -6.06
CA SER A 150 16.53 3.61 -5.53
C SER A 150 16.89 2.19 -5.93
N VAL A 151 18.20 1.92 -5.93
CA VAL A 151 18.75 0.57 -5.88
C VAL A 151 19.70 0.54 -4.71
N THR A 152 19.48 -0.36 -3.76
CA THR A 152 20.22 -0.42 -2.49
C THR A 152 20.83 -1.81 -2.29
N SER A 153 21.88 -1.87 -1.47
CA SER A 153 22.41 -3.11 -0.92
C SER A 153 22.39 -3.03 0.60
N GLN A 154 21.91 -4.09 1.24
CA GLN A 154 21.82 -4.21 2.69
C GLN A 154 22.66 -5.38 3.16
N LEU A 155 23.47 -5.18 4.21
CA LEU A 155 24.19 -6.26 4.87
C LEU A 155 23.19 -7.07 5.72
N VAL A 156 23.22 -8.39 5.55
CA VAL A 156 22.31 -9.30 6.24
C VAL A 156 23.04 -10.51 6.80
N SER A 157 22.39 -11.20 7.72
CA SER A 157 22.86 -12.48 8.24
C SER A 157 22.88 -13.53 7.13
N CYS A 158 23.94 -14.35 7.08
CA CYS A 158 24.04 -15.44 6.12
C CYS A 158 23.17 -16.66 6.44
N THR A 159 22.54 -16.68 7.63
CA THR A 159 21.74 -17.82 8.09
C THR A 159 20.28 -17.67 7.70
N ASP A 160 19.71 -16.50 7.96
CA ASP A 160 18.29 -16.19 7.88
C ASP A 160 18.00 -14.92 7.07
N PHE A 161 19.02 -14.24 6.55
CA PHE A 161 18.89 -13.00 5.76
C PHE A 161 18.20 -11.85 6.51
N SER A 162 18.20 -11.88 7.85
CA SER A 162 17.79 -10.76 8.68
C SER A 162 18.76 -9.58 8.55
N ALA A 163 18.22 -8.36 8.62
CA ALA A 163 18.98 -7.13 8.49
C ALA A 163 20.03 -7.02 9.61
N LEU A 164 21.30 -6.78 9.22
CA LEU A 164 22.39 -6.48 10.16
C LEU A 164 22.81 -5.01 10.09
N ALA A 165 22.41 -4.30 9.05
CA ALA A 165 22.65 -2.87 8.85
C ALA A 165 21.53 -2.27 8.00
N ASP A 166 21.45 -0.95 7.95
CA ASP A 166 20.53 -0.25 7.07
C ASP A 166 20.89 -0.44 5.59
N PRO A 167 19.89 -0.41 4.68
CA PRO A 167 20.14 -0.44 3.25
C PRO A 167 20.95 0.79 2.81
N VAL A 168 21.99 0.57 2.01
CA VAL A 168 22.83 1.63 1.46
C VAL A 168 22.61 1.74 -0.04
N ALA A 169 22.41 2.96 -0.54
CA ALA A 169 22.27 3.23 -1.97
C ALA A 169 23.53 2.79 -2.75
N LEU A 170 23.31 2.18 -3.92
CA LEU A 170 24.43 1.79 -4.77
C LEU A 170 25.13 3.04 -5.34
N PRO A 171 26.47 3.12 -5.28
CA PRO A 171 27.18 4.28 -5.77
C PRO A 171 27.03 4.40 -7.29
N SER A 172 26.65 5.59 -7.76
CA SER A 172 26.44 5.87 -9.19
C SER A 172 27.71 6.20 -9.98
N ILE A 173 28.88 6.18 -9.33
CA ILE A 173 30.16 6.63 -9.91
C ILE A 173 30.87 5.47 -10.63
N GLY A 174 31.29 5.70 -11.87
CA GLY A 174 32.11 4.78 -12.67
C GLY A 174 31.33 3.87 -13.62
N LYS A 175 32.06 3.11 -14.46
CA LYS A 175 31.49 2.44 -15.64
C LYS A 175 30.29 1.54 -15.33
N GLY A 176 29.13 1.93 -15.85
CA GLY A 176 27.89 1.18 -15.78
C GLY A 176 27.21 1.14 -14.42
N ARG A 177 27.66 1.95 -13.45
CA ARG A 177 27.10 2.04 -12.09
C ARG A 177 25.99 3.07 -11.94
N THR A 178 25.81 3.95 -12.93
CA THR A 178 24.62 4.77 -13.06
C THR A 178 23.46 3.94 -13.60
N LEU A 179 22.26 4.14 -13.04
CA LEU A 179 21.04 3.54 -13.56
C LEU A 179 20.80 4.00 -15.01
N ARG A 180 20.56 3.04 -15.89
CA ARG A 180 20.24 3.31 -17.30
C ARG A 180 19.14 2.39 -17.80
N TYR A 181 18.34 2.88 -18.73
CA TYR A 181 17.42 2.05 -19.50
C TYR A 181 18.07 1.73 -20.85
N TYR A 182 18.34 0.46 -21.11
CA TYR A 182 18.99 0.00 -22.35
C TYR A 182 18.58 -1.44 -22.68
N ASP A 183 18.32 -1.70 -23.96
CA ASP A 183 17.94 -3.03 -24.45
C ASP A 183 16.72 -3.58 -23.68
N GLY A 184 15.67 -2.75 -23.63
CA GLY A 184 14.36 -3.10 -23.08
C GLY A 184 14.29 -3.32 -21.56
N ALA A 185 15.30 -2.92 -20.79
CA ALA A 185 15.40 -3.11 -19.35
C ALA A 185 16.23 -2.02 -18.65
N PHE A 186 15.95 -1.81 -17.36
CA PHE A 186 16.82 -1.06 -16.45
C PHE A 186 18.06 -1.87 -16.10
N ARG A 187 19.19 -1.18 -16.00
CA ARG A 187 20.50 -1.76 -15.71
C ARG A 187 21.29 -0.87 -14.76
N GLN A 188 21.82 -1.45 -13.69
CA GLN A 188 22.80 -0.82 -12.82
C GLN A 188 23.82 -1.85 -12.36
N ASN A 189 25.11 -1.56 -12.50
CA ASN A 189 26.14 -2.45 -12.01
C ASN A 189 26.34 -2.22 -10.51
N TRP A 190 26.30 -3.31 -9.74
CA TRP A 190 26.71 -3.31 -8.35
C TRP A 190 28.17 -3.74 -8.23
N LYS A 191 29.02 -2.88 -7.68
CA LYS A 191 30.37 -3.26 -7.26
C LYS A 191 30.28 -3.82 -5.85
N THR A 192 30.39 -5.14 -5.73
CA THR A 192 30.27 -5.81 -4.43
C THR A 192 31.38 -5.36 -3.48
N PRO A 193 31.10 -5.22 -2.17
CA PRO A 193 32.12 -5.00 -1.16
C PRO A 193 33.22 -6.08 -1.21
N LYS A 194 34.44 -5.69 -0.83
CA LYS A 194 35.51 -6.67 -0.61
C LYS A 194 35.22 -7.40 0.69
N VAL A 195 35.42 -8.70 0.67
CA VAL A 195 35.26 -9.57 1.84
C VAL A 195 36.57 -9.67 2.61
N ALA A 196 36.47 -9.70 3.94
CA ALA A 196 37.60 -9.84 4.83
C ALA A 196 38.26 -11.22 4.68
N LYS A 197 39.57 -11.28 4.89
CA LYS A 197 40.34 -12.53 4.91
C LYS A 197 40.97 -12.69 6.27
N VAL A 198 40.75 -13.84 6.89
CA VAL A 198 41.32 -14.22 8.18
C VAL A 198 42.29 -15.37 8.00
N THR A 199 43.34 -15.43 8.83
CA THR A 199 44.26 -16.58 8.81
C THR A 199 43.73 -17.63 9.76
N THR A 200 43.33 -18.78 9.22
CA THR A 200 42.90 -19.95 10.00
C THR A 200 43.97 -21.01 9.98
N THR A 201 44.06 -21.76 11.08
CA THR A 201 44.92 -22.94 11.17
C THR A 201 44.11 -24.16 10.76
N VAL A 202 44.49 -24.79 9.65
CA VAL A 202 43.87 -26.03 9.17
C VAL A 202 44.77 -27.18 9.56
N THR A 203 44.22 -28.12 10.31
CA THR A 203 44.91 -29.31 10.78
C THR A 203 44.38 -30.52 10.01
N LYS A 204 45.25 -31.23 9.29
CA LYS A 204 44.89 -32.44 8.55
C LYS A 204 45.74 -33.60 9.01
N ALA A 205 45.10 -34.66 9.49
CA ALA A 205 45.76 -35.94 9.74
C ALA A 205 45.99 -36.66 8.40
N VAL A 206 47.24 -37.06 8.15
CA VAL A 206 47.66 -37.80 6.96
C VAL A 206 48.34 -39.07 7.41
N LYS A 207 47.88 -40.23 6.92
CA LYS A 207 48.56 -41.51 7.18
C LYS A 207 49.84 -41.60 6.34
N ARG A 208 50.95 -41.93 6.99
CA ARG A 208 52.22 -42.30 6.34
C ARG A 208 52.60 -43.69 6.86
N GLY A 209 52.23 -44.73 6.11
CA GLY A 209 52.35 -46.12 6.55
C GLY A 209 51.43 -46.41 7.75
N LYS A 210 51.95 -47.08 8.79
CA LYS A 210 51.22 -47.35 10.04
C LYS A 210 51.10 -46.14 10.98
N LYS A 211 51.74 -45.00 10.67
CA LYS A 211 51.74 -43.79 11.50
C LYS A 211 50.77 -42.74 10.96
N THR A 212 50.08 -42.04 11.87
CA THR A 212 49.29 -40.84 11.54
C THR A 212 50.14 -39.61 11.83
N VAL A 213 50.33 -38.75 10.82
CA VAL A 213 51.02 -37.47 10.95
C VAL A 213 50.01 -36.35 10.87
N THR A 214 50.02 -35.47 11.87
CA THR A 214 49.19 -34.27 11.88
C THR A 214 49.92 -33.14 11.19
N VAL A 215 49.39 -32.68 10.04
CA VAL A 215 49.93 -31.54 9.30
C VAL A 215 49.10 -30.32 9.64
N THR A 216 49.73 -29.33 10.25
CA THR A 216 49.11 -28.05 10.60
C THR A 216 49.59 -26.98 9.63
N LYS A 217 48.66 -26.31 8.94
CA LYS A 217 48.99 -25.24 7.99
C LYS A 217 48.15 -23.99 8.28
N LYS A 218 48.79 -22.83 8.26
CA LYS A 218 48.09 -21.53 8.25
C LYS A 218 47.58 -21.24 6.84
N VAL A 219 46.28 -20.99 6.69
CA VAL A 219 45.60 -20.71 5.42
C VAL A 219 44.83 -19.40 5.55
N ARG A 220 44.90 -18.53 4.54
CA ARG A 220 44.01 -17.37 4.46
C ARG A 220 42.65 -17.82 3.95
N THR A 221 41.63 -17.65 4.78
CA THR A 221 40.24 -18.02 4.49
C THR A 221 39.42 -16.76 4.36
N THR A 222 38.56 -16.70 3.35
CA THR A 222 37.63 -15.59 3.18
C THR A 222 36.45 -15.74 4.13
N VAL A 223 36.10 -14.67 4.84
CA VAL A 223 34.88 -14.61 5.64
C VAL A 223 33.73 -14.25 4.71
N ALA A 224 32.71 -15.11 4.66
CA ALA A 224 31.55 -14.85 3.84
C ALA A 224 30.75 -13.65 4.38
N ALA A 225 30.22 -12.83 3.47
CA ALA A 225 29.30 -11.74 3.81
C ALA A 225 28.05 -11.87 2.94
N CYS A 226 26.86 -11.71 3.52
CA CYS A 226 25.60 -11.85 2.80
C CYS A 226 24.91 -10.51 2.63
N TYR A 227 24.28 -10.32 1.48
CA TYR A 227 23.61 -9.08 1.12
C TYR A 227 22.26 -9.36 0.49
N VAL A 228 21.30 -8.48 0.76
CA VAL A 228 20.10 -8.32 -0.06
C VAL A 228 20.28 -7.06 -0.91
N VAL A 229 20.04 -7.18 -2.21
CA VAL A 229 20.02 -6.03 -3.12
C VAL A 229 18.59 -5.81 -3.58
N SER A 230 18.09 -4.60 -3.42
CA SER A 230 16.71 -4.24 -3.71
C SER A 230 16.66 -3.09 -4.71
N ALA A 231 15.73 -3.16 -5.67
CA ALA A 231 15.33 -2.02 -6.48
C ALA A 231 13.92 -1.61 -6.08
N THR A 232 13.70 -0.31 -5.86
CA THR A 232 12.43 0.25 -5.39
C THR A 232 11.96 1.34 -6.36
N THR A 233 10.69 1.28 -6.73
CA THR A 233 10.03 2.25 -7.62
C THR A 233 9.35 3.37 -6.86
N GLU A 234 8.88 4.38 -7.59
CA GLU A 234 8.21 5.57 -7.05
C GLU A 234 6.96 5.25 -6.24
N ASP A 235 6.22 4.22 -6.64
CA ASP A 235 5.02 3.72 -5.95
C ASP A 235 5.32 2.84 -4.72
N GLY A 236 6.61 2.64 -4.40
CA GLY A 236 7.06 1.80 -3.28
C GLY A 236 7.20 0.31 -3.60
N SER A 237 6.79 -0.14 -4.79
CA SER A 237 7.00 -1.52 -5.20
C SER A 237 8.48 -1.86 -5.28
N SER A 238 8.84 -3.10 -4.90
CA SER A 238 10.25 -3.50 -4.80
C SER A 238 10.53 -4.89 -5.32
N LEU A 239 11.80 -5.12 -5.64
CA LEU A 239 12.32 -6.37 -6.16
C LEU A 239 13.69 -6.64 -5.55
N SER A 240 13.88 -7.82 -4.95
CA SER A 240 15.08 -8.12 -4.15
C SER A 240 15.75 -9.44 -4.52
N ALA A 241 17.08 -9.47 -4.53
CA ALA A 241 17.87 -10.69 -4.67
C ALA A 241 18.88 -10.85 -3.54
N GLN A 242 19.14 -12.11 -3.19
CA GLN A 242 20.08 -12.52 -2.14
C GLN A 242 21.44 -12.86 -2.72
N PHE A 243 22.51 -12.46 -2.03
CA PHE A 243 23.89 -12.67 -2.43
C PHE A 243 24.73 -13.18 -1.26
N GLN A 244 25.67 -14.07 -1.55
CA GLN A 244 26.73 -14.49 -0.63
C GLN A 244 28.09 -14.20 -1.29
N LEU A 245 28.85 -13.29 -0.68
CA LEU A 245 30.18 -12.90 -1.12
C LEU A 245 31.24 -13.86 -0.55
N ARG A 246 32.22 -14.28 -1.37
CA ARG A 246 33.35 -15.14 -0.96
C ARG A 246 34.67 -14.75 -1.64
#